data_AF-A0A6J4T633-F1
#
_entry.id   AF-A0A6J4T633-F1
#
_cell.length_a   1.000
_cell.length_b   1.000
_cell.length_c   1.000
_cell.angle_alpha   90.00
_cell.angle_beta   90.00
_cell.angle_gamma   90.00
#
_symmetry.space_group_name_H-M   'P 1'
#
loop_
_entity.id
_entity.type
_entity.pdbx_description
1 polymer ?
#
loop_
_entity_poly.entity_id
_entity_poly.type
_entity_poly.pdbx_seq_one_letter_code
_entity_poly.pdbx_strand_id
1 'polypeptide(L)'
;MRATKRFYGWPEEEHFHVPDGVPEHVAGRIVERGGELRRAWGADFDDYRAEHPDLAEEVERMQRRELPDGWDDGLPEFSADEKGTATRASSGEVLNVLAQNVPWLLGGAADLFPSTKTRLTFDGAGDFSPGDH
;
A
#
# COMPACT_ATOMS: atom_id res chain seq x y z
N MET A 1 1.42 -28.73 25.06
CA MET A 1 1.75 -29.18 23.70
C MET A 1 2.74 -30.38 23.64
N ARG A 2 2.93 -31.18 24.70
CA ARG A 2 3.87 -32.33 24.67
C ARG A 2 3.40 -33.47 23.76
N ALA A 3 2.12 -33.83 23.84
CA ALA A 3 1.52 -34.86 22.98
C ALA A 3 1.68 -34.57 21.48
N THR A 4 1.54 -33.31 21.08
CA THR A 4 1.73 -32.87 19.68
C THR A 4 3.19 -33.02 19.23
N LYS A 5 4.15 -32.59 20.07
CA LYS A 5 5.58 -32.75 19.77
C LYS A 5 5.96 -34.22 19.60
N ARG A 6 5.49 -35.09 20.51
CA ARG A 6 5.67 -36.54 20.41
C ARG A 6 5.14 -37.10 19.09
N PHE A 7 3.94 -36.68 18.69
CA PHE A 7 3.32 -37.12 17.42
C PHE A 7 4.18 -36.77 16.20
N TYR A 8 4.77 -35.58 16.17
CA TYR A 8 5.66 -35.13 15.08
C TYR A 8 7.12 -35.60 15.22
N GLY A 9 7.44 -36.43 16.21
CA GLY A 9 8.82 -36.88 16.47
C GLY A 9 9.75 -35.78 17.00
N TRP A 10 9.19 -34.74 17.59
CA TRP A 10 9.89 -33.54 18.06
C TRP A 10 10.30 -33.64 19.53
N PRO A 11 11.43 -33.04 19.97
CA PRO A 11 11.84 -33.01 21.37
C PRO A 11 10.78 -32.36 22.29
N GLU A 12 10.22 -33.16 23.21
CA GLU A 12 9.05 -32.76 24.02
C GLU A 12 9.36 -31.60 24.98
N GLU A 13 10.58 -31.57 25.53
CA GLU A 13 11.02 -30.61 26.54
C GLU A 13 11.68 -29.36 25.95
N GLU A 14 12.11 -29.37 24.69
CA GLU A 14 12.83 -28.24 24.12
C GLU A 14 11.89 -27.13 23.67
N HIS A 15 12.23 -25.89 23.99
CA HIS A 15 11.47 -24.72 23.61
C HIS A 15 12.24 -23.95 22.53
N PHE A 16 11.53 -23.51 21.48
CA PHE A 16 12.14 -22.81 20.33
C PHE A 16 13.25 -23.61 19.62
N HIS A 17 13.16 -24.95 19.64
CA HIS A 17 14.09 -25.82 18.94
C HIS A 17 14.00 -25.62 17.43
N VAL A 18 15.14 -25.32 16.81
CA VAL A 18 15.32 -25.31 15.35
C VAL A 18 16.29 -26.45 15.02
N PRO A 19 15.86 -27.48 14.28
CA PRO A 19 16.73 -28.60 13.93
C PRO A 19 17.93 -28.16 13.08
N ASP A 20 19.04 -28.87 13.24
CA ASP A 20 20.21 -28.73 12.38
C ASP A 20 19.84 -28.95 10.91
N GLY A 21 20.40 -28.15 10.01
CA GLY A 21 20.09 -28.21 8.57
C GLY A 21 18.88 -27.38 8.16
N VAL A 22 17.99 -26.97 9.08
CA VAL A 22 16.87 -26.07 8.75
C VAL A 22 17.37 -24.68 8.34
N PRO A 23 18.32 -24.03 9.05
CA PRO A 23 18.86 -22.75 8.60
C PRO A 23 19.47 -22.82 7.20
N GLU A 24 20.27 -23.85 6.91
CA GLU A 24 20.90 -24.07 5.60
C GLU A 24 19.86 -24.32 4.51
N HIS A 25 18.84 -25.12 4.82
CA HIS A 25 17.74 -25.40 3.88
C HIS A 25 16.95 -24.13 3.54
N VAL A 26 16.67 -23.30 4.54
CA VAL A 26 15.98 -22.01 4.36
C VAL A 26 16.87 -21.02 3.60
N ALA A 27 18.16 -20.95 3.94
CA ALA A 27 19.12 -20.10 3.25
C ALA A 27 19.19 -20.45 1.76
N GLY A 28 19.42 -21.72 1.43
CA GLY A 28 19.60 -22.18 0.04
C GLY A 28 18.34 -22.16 -0.82
N ARG A 29 17.13 -22.12 -0.22
CA ARG A 29 15.87 -22.16 -1.00
C ARG A 29 15.07 -20.88 -1.00
N ILE A 30 15.14 -20.12 0.08
CA ILE A 30 14.31 -18.92 0.27
C ILE A 30 15.18 -17.68 0.20
N VAL A 31 16.29 -17.64 0.93
CA VAL A 31 17.15 -16.44 0.99
C VAL A 31 17.86 -16.22 -0.34
N GLU A 32 18.50 -17.25 -0.88
CA GLU A 32 19.22 -17.15 -2.17
C GLU A 32 18.28 -16.75 -3.31
N ARG A 33 17.19 -17.51 -3.49
CA ARG A 33 16.15 -17.22 -4.49
C ARG A 33 15.57 -15.81 -4.31
N GLY A 34 15.24 -15.41 -3.09
CA GLY A 34 14.70 -14.09 -2.79
C GLY A 34 15.69 -12.98 -3.11
N GLY A 35 16.97 -13.17 -2.81
CA GLY A 35 18.05 -12.24 -3.13
C GLY A 35 18.25 -12.09 -4.64
N GLU A 36 18.19 -13.18 -5.40
CA GLU A 36 18.26 -13.14 -6.87
C GLU A 36 17.09 -12.38 -7.48
N LEU A 37 15.86 -12.71 -7.08
CA LEU A 37 14.65 -12.03 -7.55
C LEU A 37 14.67 -10.54 -7.20
N ARG A 38 15.16 -10.17 -6.01
CA ARG A 38 15.26 -8.76 -5.61
C ARG A 38 16.31 -8.01 -6.42
N ARG A 39 17.45 -8.63 -6.73
CA ARG A 39 18.47 -8.01 -7.59
C ARG A 39 17.97 -7.82 -9.01
N ALA A 40 17.31 -8.84 -9.58
CA ALA A 40 16.70 -8.75 -10.90
C ALA A 40 15.67 -7.63 -10.97
N TRP A 41 14.71 -7.59 -10.04
CA TRP A 41 13.72 -6.51 -9.95
C TRP A 41 14.37 -5.13 -9.79
N GLY A 42 15.47 -5.04 -9.02
CA GLY A 42 16.22 -3.79 -8.87
C GLY A 42 16.80 -3.29 -10.18
N ALA A 43 17.40 -4.17 -10.97
CA ALA A 43 17.91 -3.83 -12.30
C ALA A 43 16.79 -3.41 -13.26
N ASP A 44 15.68 -4.14 -13.28
CA ASP A 44 14.50 -3.80 -14.10
C ASP A 44 13.94 -2.41 -13.70
N PHE A 45 13.93 -2.09 -12.41
CA PHE A 45 13.48 -0.79 -11.91
C PHE A 45 14.47 0.34 -12.21
N ASP A 46 15.78 0.05 -12.24
CA ASP A 46 16.79 1.03 -12.64
C ASP A 46 16.65 1.42 -14.12
N ASP A 47 16.38 0.43 -14.99
CA ASP A 47 16.07 0.67 -16.41
C ASP A 47 14.77 1.47 -16.54
N TYR A 48 13.71 1.09 -15.81
CA TYR A 48 12.46 1.84 -15.77
C TYR A 48 12.65 3.29 -15.32
N ARG A 49 13.49 3.54 -14.30
CA ARG A 49 13.79 4.90 -13.82
C ARG A 49 14.49 5.73 -14.90
N ALA A 50 15.37 5.12 -15.70
CA ALA A 50 16.04 5.83 -16.79
C ALA A 50 15.05 6.23 -17.91
N GLU A 51 14.05 5.39 -18.18
CA GLU A 51 13.03 5.64 -19.21
C GLU A 51 11.89 6.56 -18.73
N HIS A 52 11.52 6.47 -17.46
CA HIS A 52 10.37 7.14 -16.85
C HIS A 52 10.72 7.78 -15.50
N PRO A 53 11.58 8.82 -15.48
CA PRO A 53 12.11 9.38 -14.23
C PRO A 53 11.03 9.92 -13.30
N ASP A 54 10.01 10.60 -13.85
CA ASP A 54 8.93 11.19 -13.05
C ASP A 54 8.07 10.10 -12.39
N LEU A 55 7.66 9.07 -13.15
CA LEU A 55 6.86 7.96 -12.61
C LEU A 55 7.65 7.09 -11.63
N ALA A 56 8.96 6.92 -11.85
CA ALA A 56 9.80 6.20 -10.92
C ALA A 56 9.93 6.94 -9.58
N GLU A 57 10.03 8.28 -9.59
CA GLU A 57 9.99 9.10 -8.38
C GLU A 57 8.66 8.91 -7.62
N GLU A 58 7.52 8.84 -8.32
CA GLU A 58 6.23 8.54 -7.68
C GLU A 58 6.24 7.18 -6.97
N VAL A 59 6.74 6.13 -7.65
CA VAL A 59 6.88 4.78 -7.07
C VAL A 59 7.79 4.80 -5.85
N GLU A 60 8.90 5.51 -5.91
CA GLU A 60 9.82 5.59 -4.79
C GLU A 60 9.21 6.33 -3.59
N ARG A 61 8.50 7.45 -3.83
CA ARG A 61 7.77 8.16 -2.77
C ARG A 61 6.72 7.27 -2.12
N MET A 62 5.96 6.50 -2.90
CA MET A 62 5.03 5.49 -2.37
C MET A 62 5.73 4.49 -1.43
N GLN A 63 6.89 3.98 -1.83
CA GLN A 63 7.66 3.01 -1.05
C GLN A 63 8.25 3.62 0.23
N ARG A 64 8.63 4.90 0.20
CA ARG A 64 9.10 5.67 1.37
C ARG A 64 7.96 6.21 2.24
N ARG A 65 6.71 6.13 1.78
CA ARG A 65 5.51 6.72 2.40
C ARG A 65 5.58 8.24 2.49
N GLU A 66 6.14 8.84 1.44
CA GLU A 66 6.24 10.29 1.28
C GLU A 66 5.10 10.79 0.40
N LEU A 67 4.53 11.94 0.74
CA LEU A 67 3.55 12.63 -0.08
C LEU A 67 4.26 13.51 -1.13
N PRO A 68 3.60 13.85 -2.25
CA PRO A 68 4.13 14.84 -3.17
C PRO A 68 4.20 16.22 -2.49
N ASP A 69 5.08 17.07 -2.98
CA ASP A 69 5.13 18.46 -2.55
C ASP A 69 3.82 19.16 -2.95
N GLY A 70 3.24 19.98 -2.08
CA GLY A 70 1.96 20.65 -2.32
C GLY A 70 0.73 19.72 -2.23
N TRP A 71 0.85 18.54 -1.62
CA TRP A 71 -0.29 17.62 -1.47
C TRP A 71 -1.52 18.26 -0.80
N ASP A 72 -1.30 19.23 0.09
CA ASP A 72 -2.30 19.96 0.87
C ASP A 72 -2.74 21.29 0.23
N ASP A 73 -2.21 21.63 -0.95
CA ASP A 73 -2.56 22.87 -1.64
C ASP A 73 -4.04 22.87 -2.07
N GLY A 74 -4.72 23.99 -1.80
CA GLY A 74 -6.12 24.17 -2.17
C GLY A 74 -7.13 23.45 -1.27
N LEU A 75 -6.70 22.89 -0.13
CA LEU A 75 -7.62 22.33 0.85
C LEU A 75 -8.64 23.39 1.32
N PRO A 76 -9.94 23.04 1.39
CA PRO A 76 -10.97 23.98 1.79
C PRO A 76 -10.88 24.31 3.28
N GLU A 77 -11.07 25.58 3.61
CA GLU A 77 -11.31 26.02 4.98
C GLU A 77 -12.82 26.03 5.28
N PHE A 78 -13.20 25.46 6.41
CA PHE A 78 -14.59 25.41 6.85
C PHE A 78 -14.81 26.36 8.02
N SER A 79 -15.46 27.50 7.77
CA SER A 79 -15.83 28.46 8.81
C SER A 79 -16.84 27.85 9.80
N ALA A 80 -16.76 28.24 11.06
CA ALA A 80 -17.75 27.88 12.06
C ALA A 80 -19.13 28.47 11.69
N ASP A 81 -20.10 27.60 11.43
CA ASP A 81 -21.47 27.95 11.04
C ASP A 81 -22.47 27.15 11.90
N GLU A 82 -23.57 27.79 12.32
CA GLU A 82 -24.57 27.17 13.20
C GLU A 82 -25.30 25.98 12.56
N LYS A 83 -25.48 25.97 11.23
CA LYS A 83 -26.01 24.81 10.51
C LYS A 83 -24.91 23.80 10.24
N GLY A 84 -23.70 24.29 9.95
CA GLY A 84 -22.50 23.50 9.72
C GLY A 84 -22.59 22.61 8.47
N THR A 85 -21.46 22.03 8.10
CA THR A 85 -21.41 21.01 7.06
C THR A 85 -21.26 19.65 7.72
N ALA A 86 -22.06 18.67 7.27
CA ALA A 86 -21.91 17.30 7.75
C ALA A 86 -20.47 16.82 7.47
N THR A 87 -19.80 16.23 8.45
CA THR A 87 -18.37 15.85 8.35
C THR A 87 -18.07 14.91 7.18
N ARG A 88 -19.05 14.10 6.75
CA ARG A 88 -18.94 13.29 5.52
C ARG A 88 -18.86 14.14 4.24
N ALA A 89 -19.57 15.25 4.17
CA ALA A 89 -19.55 16.13 3.01
C ALA A 89 -18.24 16.91 2.94
N SER A 90 -17.80 17.50 4.05
CA SER A 90 -16.48 18.15 4.11
C SER A 90 -15.32 17.17 3.87
N SER A 91 -15.44 15.92 4.35
CA SER A 91 -14.50 14.84 4.01
C SER A 91 -14.44 14.58 2.51
N GLY A 92 -15.59 14.54 1.82
CA GLY A 92 -15.64 14.36 0.37
C GLY A 92 -15.01 15.51 -0.42
N GLU A 93 -15.19 16.76 0.03
CA GLU A 93 -14.54 17.93 -0.56
C GLU A 93 -13.02 17.86 -0.41
N VAL A 94 -12.53 17.58 0.81
CA VAL A 94 -11.10 17.37 1.09
C VAL A 94 -10.54 16.22 0.25
N LEU A 95 -11.23 15.07 0.19
CA LEU A 95 -10.79 13.91 -0.57
C LEU A 95 -10.61 14.23 -2.06
N ASN A 96 -11.50 15.03 -2.65
CA ASN A 96 -11.41 15.42 -4.06
C ASN A 96 -10.23 16.35 -4.34
N VAL A 97 -9.85 17.23 -3.40
CA VAL A 97 -8.64 18.04 -3.53
C VAL A 97 -7.39 17.16 -3.41
N LEU A 98 -7.34 16.32 -2.38
CA LEU A 98 -6.20 15.43 -2.15
C LEU A 98 -5.95 14.49 -3.34
N ALA A 99 -7.00 13.96 -3.96
CA ALA A 99 -6.87 13.06 -5.10
C ALA A 99 -6.36 13.74 -6.39
N GLN A 100 -6.46 15.08 -6.49
CA GLN A 100 -5.86 15.83 -7.59
C GLN A 100 -4.37 16.10 -7.34
N ASN A 101 -3.97 16.25 -6.07
CA ASN A 101 -2.59 16.54 -5.71
C ASN A 101 -1.75 15.28 -5.43
N VAL A 102 -2.39 14.14 -5.12
CA VAL A 102 -1.75 12.85 -4.83
C VAL A 102 -2.16 11.84 -5.91
N PRO A 103 -1.39 11.71 -7.01
CA PRO A 103 -1.81 10.96 -8.20
C PRO A 103 -1.96 9.44 -7.95
N TRP A 104 -1.31 8.91 -6.91
CA TRP A 104 -1.43 7.52 -6.49
C TRP A 104 -2.51 7.26 -5.41
N LEU A 105 -3.40 8.23 -5.14
CA LEU A 105 -4.51 8.03 -4.23
C LEU A 105 -5.56 7.12 -4.86
N LEU A 106 -5.75 5.94 -4.25
CA LEU A 106 -6.79 4.99 -4.63
C LEU A 106 -7.67 4.67 -3.42
N GLY A 107 -8.98 4.74 -3.62
CA GLY A 107 -9.97 4.48 -2.58
C GLY A 107 -11.32 4.09 -3.15
N GLY A 108 -12.27 3.79 -2.27
CA GLY A 108 -13.62 3.44 -2.68
C GLY A 108 -14.57 3.23 -1.51
N ALA A 109 -15.77 2.73 -1.82
CA ALA A 109 -16.77 2.36 -0.83
C ALA A 109 -17.50 1.10 -1.25
N ALA A 110 -17.86 0.26 -0.27
CA ALA A 110 -18.68 -0.93 -0.50
C ALA A 110 -20.15 -0.51 -0.72
N ASP A 111 -20.52 -0.19 -1.96
CA ASP A 111 -21.87 0.24 -2.39
C ASP A 111 -22.43 1.50 -1.70
N LEU A 112 -21.58 2.24 -1.00
CA LEU A 112 -22.00 3.35 -0.14
C LEU A 112 -21.41 4.70 -0.54
N PHE A 113 -20.78 4.83 -1.72
CA PHE A 113 -20.18 6.10 -2.12
C PHE A 113 -21.15 7.31 -2.11
N PRO A 114 -22.47 7.19 -2.45
CA PRO A 114 -23.40 8.32 -2.35
C PRO A 114 -23.59 8.80 -0.91
N SER A 115 -23.49 7.86 0.04
CA SER A 115 -23.71 8.04 1.47
C SER A 115 -22.45 8.48 2.22
N THR A 116 -21.28 7.97 1.83
CA THR A 116 -19.97 8.27 2.45
C THR A 116 -19.25 9.43 1.79
N LYS A 117 -19.69 9.89 0.61
CA LYS A 117 -19.09 11.00 -0.15
C LYS A 117 -17.63 10.74 -0.55
N THR A 118 -17.34 9.49 -0.88
CA THR A 118 -15.99 9.02 -1.25
C THR A 118 -15.73 8.97 -2.75
N ARG A 119 -16.74 9.27 -3.59
CA ARG A 119 -16.58 9.31 -5.05
C ARG A 119 -15.76 10.55 -5.44
N LEU A 120 -14.74 10.32 -6.25
CA LEU A 120 -13.99 11.38 -6.90
C LEU A 120 -14.80 11.92 -8.09
N THR A 121 -14.91 13.24 -8.20
CA THR A 121 -15.84 13.93 -9.13
C THR A 121 -15.16 14.93 -10.06
N PHE A 122 -13.84 15.06 -10.01
CA PHE A 122 -13.08 15.94 -10.91
C PHE A 122 -12.82 15.26 -12.28
N ASP A 123 -12.51 16.06 -13.30
CA ASP A 123 -12.20 15.54 -14.64
C ASP A 123 -10.89 14.74 -14.61
N GLY A 124 -10.92 13.51 -15.11
CA GLY A 124 -9.81 12.57 -15.03
C GLY A 124 -9.91 11.59 -13.85
N ALA A 125 -10.83 11.81 -12.91
CA ALA A 125 -11.21 10.78 -11.96
C ALA A 125 -11.89 9.60 -12.68
N GLY A 126 -11.57 8.38 -12.25
CA GLY A 126 -12.10 7.15 -12.83
C GLY A 126 -12.43 6.10 -11.77
N ASP A 127 -13.17 5.09 -12.20
CA ASP A 127 -13.44 3.90 -11.41
C ASP A 127 -12.45 2.81 -11.86
N PHE A 128 -11.83 2.10 -10.91
CA PHE A 128 -10.95 0.94 -11.20
C PHE A 128 -11.68 -0.35 -10.86
N SER A 129 -11.78 -1.25 -11.83
CA SER A 129 -12.59 -2.46 -11.78
C SER A 129 -11.82 -3.69 -12.27
N PRO A 130 -12.36 -4.91 -12.08
CA PRO A 130 -11.75 -6.12 -12.60
C PRO A 130 -11.54 -6.16 -14.12
N GLY A 131 -12.25 -5.32 -14.89
CA GLY A 131 -12.11 -5.26 -16.34
C GLY A 131 -10.99 -4.37 -16.85
N ASP A 132 -10.32 -3.62 -15.97
CA ASP A 132 -9.33 -2.59 -16.34
C ASP A 132 -7.88 -3.11 -16.35
N HIS A 133 -7.68 -4.44 -16.25
CA HIS A 133 -6.37 -5.10 -16.24
C HIS A 133 -6.32 -6.38 -17.06
#